data_AF-A0AA88XKZ0-F1
#
_entry.id   AF-A0AA88XKZ0-F1
#
_cell.length_a   1.000
_cell.length_b   1.000
_cell.length_c   1.000
_cell.angle_alpha   90.00
_cell.angle_beta   90.00
_cell.angle_gamma   90.00
#
_symmetry.space_group_name_H-M   'P 1'
#
loop_
_entity.id
_entity.type
_entity.pdbx_description
1 polymer ?
#
loop_
_entity_poly.entity_id
_entity_poly.type
_entity_poly.pdbx_seq_one_letter_code
_entity_poly.pdbx_strand_id
1 'polypeptide(L)'
;MSKIIYGSESSHEQLRQAVVDFVEKYPRHFEQYVDGGTLQDHIICMRENGAWGTQLEIYAAATLLQRDIYVLSPDHSGKKYRWLLFTPRFSYPEANTYDKCYITLCHTNGNHYDRIASKTGSCNCGREAPVLSGIQTEVDLTEHIPEVV
;
A
#
# COMPACT_ATOMS: atom_id res chain seq x y z
N MET A 1 5.31 5.65 -6.18
CA MET A 1 4.19 5.09 -6.97
C MET A 1 3.94 5.78 -8.32
N SER A 2 4.00 7.11 -8.49
CA SER A 2 3.66 7.75 -9.79
C SER A 2 4.51 7.29 -10.98
N LYS A 3 5.83 7.09 -10.81
CA LYS A 3 6.71 6.53 -11.85
C LYS A 3 6.24 5.16 -12.38
N ILE A 4 5.49 4.41 -11.57
CA ILE A 4 4.95 3.08 -11.93
C ILE A 4 3.71 3.22 -12.80
N ILE A 5 2.87 4.21 -12.50
CA ILE A 5 1.55 4.38 -13.11
C ILE A 5 1.61 5.30 -14.34
N TYR A 6 2.45 6.33 -14.28
CA TYR A 6 2.50 7.39 -15.29
C TYR A 6 3.86 7.47 -16.01
N GLY A 7 4.83 6.61 -15.66
CA GLY A 7 6.18 6.65 -16.26
C GLY A 7 7.01 7.87 -15.88
N SER A 8 6.47 8.79 -15.07
CA SER A 8 7.12 10.03 -14.62
C SER A 8 6.96 10.23 -13.11
N GLU A 9 7.99 10.81 -12.48
CA GLU A 9 7.94 11.25 -11.09
C GLU A 9 7.17 12.58 -10.93
N SER A 10 6.97 13.35 -12.01
CA SER A 10 6.24 14.62 -11.96
C SER A 10 4.75 14.51 -11.57
N SER A 11 4.19 13.29 -11.56
CA SER A 11 2.78 13.04 -11.26
C SER A 11 2.53 12.47 -9.85
N HIS A 12 3.50 12.58 -8.93
CA HIS A 12 3.33 12.12 -7.54
C HIS A 12 2.17 12.82 -6.82
N GLU A 13 2.00 14.11 -7.04
CA GLU A 13 0.91 14.91 -6.45
C GLU A 13 -0.46 14.48 -7.01
N GLN A 14 -0.57 14.34 -8.34
CA GLN A 14 -1.82 13.93 -9.00
C GLN A 14 -2.30 12.55 -8.55
N LEU A 15 -1.37 11.59 -8.45
CA LEU A 15 -1.70 10.26 -7.94
C LEU A 15 -2.15 10.32 -6.48
N ARG A 16 -1.45 11.10 -5.65
CA ARG A 16 -1.80 11.26 -4.23
C ARG A 16 -3.21 11.84 -4.11
N GLN A 17 -3.52 12.90 -4.84
CA GLN A 17 -4.86 13.49 -4.81
C GLN A 17 -5.92 12.47 -5.28
N ALA A 18 -5.68 11.72 -6.36
CA ALA A 18 -6.61 10.69 -6.81
C ALA A 18 -6.84 9.57 -5.76
N VAL A 19 -5.79 9.17 -5.04
CA VAL A 19 -5.89 8.19 -3.95
C VAL A 19 -6.69 8.78 -2.78
N VAL A 20 -6.43 10.03 -2.38
CA VAL A 20 -7.14 10.70 -1.29
C VAL A 20 -8.61 10.93 -1.64
N ASP A 21 -8.92 11.37 -2.86
CA ASP A 21 -10.29 11.51 -3.36
C ASP A 21 -11.02 10.16 -3.36
N PHE A 22 -10.31 9.06 -3.68
CA PHE A 22 -10.87 7.71 -3.62
C PHE A 22 -11.18 7.26 -2.18
N VAL A 23 -10.30 7.59 -1.23
CA VAL A 23 -10.52 7.33 0.20
C VAL A 23 -11.73 8.11 0.71
N GLU A 24 -11.84 9.39 0.37
CA GLU A 24 -12.97 10.24 0.74
C GLU A 24 -14.30 9.75 0.15
N LYS A 25 -14.30 9.18 -1.06
CA LYS A 25 -15.48 8.57 -1.69
C LYS A 25 -15.92 7.28 -1.00
N TYR A 26 -15.01 6.51 -0.41
CA TYR A 26 -15.27 5.18 0.16
C TYR A 26 -14.72 5.01 1.60
N PRO A 27 -15.08 5.89 2.54
CA PRO A 27 -14.39 6.01 3.83
C PRO A 27 -14.45 4.73 4.67
N ARG A 28 -15.61 4.06 4.71
CA ARG A 28 -15.84 2.83 5.49
C ARG A 28 -14.88 1.69 5.17
N HIS A 29 -14.28 1.67 3.99
CA HIS A 29 -13.33 0.64 3.60
C HIS A 29 -11.91 0.92 4.09
N PHE A 30 -11.59 2.16 4.46
CA PHE A 30 -10.24 2.62 4.76
C PHE A 30 -10.02 3.15 6.18
N GLU A 31 -11.09 3.50 6.91
CA GLU A 31 -11.02 3.98 8.30
C GLU A 31 -10.16 3.09 9.21
N GLN A 32 -10.21 1.77 9.03
CA GLN A 32 -9.46 0.80 9.83
C GLN A 32 -7.93 0.88 9.65
N TYR A 33 -7.44 1.54 8.59
CA TYR A 33 -6.01 1.66 8.27
C TYR A 33 -5.43 3.02 8.67
N VAL A 34 -6.21 3.87 9.34
CA VAL A 34 -5.75 5.18 9.82
C VAL A 34 -4.79 4.97 11.00
N ASP A 35 -3.56 5.46 10.88
CA ASP A 35 -2.56 5.42 11.93
C ASP A 35 -2.78 6.57 12.94
N GLY A 36 -3.84 6.45 13.75
CA GLY A 36 -4.22 7.40 14.78
C GLY A 36 -5.01 8.61 14.29
N GLY A 37 -5.79 9.23 15.19
CA GLY A 37 -6.70 10.33 14.83
C GLY A 37 -7.93 9.85 14.06
N THR A 38 -8.60 10.76 13.34
CA THR A 38 -9.76 10.43 12.51
C THR A 38 -9.38 10.33 11.03
N LEU A 39 -10.18 9.61 10.24
CA LEU A 39 -9.99 9.57 8.78
C LEU A 39 -10.02 10.96 8.14
N GLN A 40 -10.85 11.86 8.66
CA GLN A 40 -10.96 13.22 8.14
C GLN A 40 -9.66 14.01 8.37
N ASP A 41 -9.06 13.88 9.56
CA ASP A 41 -7.76 14.51 9.85
C ASP A 41 -6.66 13.97 8.93
N HIS A 42 -6.68 12.64 8.69
CA HIS A 42 -5.76 11.98 7.77
C HIS A 42 -5.93 12.50 6.34
N ILE A 43 -7.16 12.63 5.84
CA ILE A 43 -7.45 13.19 4.50
C ILE A 43 -6.92 14.63 4.39
N ILE A 44 -7.20 15.48 5.39
CA ILE A 44 -6.72 16.88 5.41
C ILE A 44 -5.19 16.91 5.34
N CYS A 45 -4.51 16.15 6.20
CA CYS A 45 -3.06 16.02 6.20
C CYS A 45 -2.51 15.55 4.85
N MET A 46 -3.11 14.51 4.26
CA MET A 46 -2.67 13.93 3.00
C MET A 46 -2.90 14.81 1.77
N ARG A 47 -3.77 15.83 1.86
CA ARG A 47 -3.92 16.86 0.83
C ARG A 47 -2.81 17.91 0.89
N GLU A 48 -2.10 18.04 2.00
CA GLU A 48 -0.97 18.97 2.14
C GLU A 48 0.30 18.44 1.44
N ASN A 49 1.09 19.37 0.90
CA ASN A 49 2.37 19.02 0.28
C ASN A 49 3.39 18.60 1.35
N GLY A 50 4.03 17.46 1.14
CA GLY A 50 5.06 16.92 2.03
C GLY A 50 4.58 15.84 3.01
N ALA A 51 3.28 15.54 3.07
CA ALA A 51 2.76 14.43 3.87
C ALA A 51 3.30 13.07 3.41
N TRP A 52 3.57 12.17 4.35
CA TRP A 52 4.06 10.83 4.05
C TRP A 52 2.88 9.87 3.94
N GLY A 53 2.84 9.08 2.86
CA GLY A 53 1.81 8.05 2.71
C GLY A 53 2.06 6.90 3.68
N THR A 54 0.98 6.38 4.26
CA THR A 54 0.97 5.25 5.18
C THR A 54 0.45 3.99 4.46
N GLN A 55 0.14 2.94 5.24
CA GLN A 55 -0.50 1.73 4.73
C GLN A 55 -1.87 2.01 4.11
N LEU A 56 -2.57 3.05 4.58
CA LEU A 56 -3.87 3.46 4.06
C LEU A 56 -3.78 3.80 2.58
N GLU A 57 -2.82 4.65 2.18
CA GLU A 57 -2.63 5.03 0.78
C GLU A 57 -2.26 3.83 -0.10
N ILE A 58 -1.56 2.83 0.45
CA ILE A 58 -1.16 1.63 -0.30
C ILE A 58 -2.39 0.74 -0.56
N TYR A 59 -3.24 0.50 0.44
CA TYR A 59 -4.51 -0.23 0.25
C TYR A 59 -5.46 0.52 -0.68
N ALA A 60 -5.56 1.84 -0.54
CA ALA A 60 -6.38 2.68 -1.40
C ALA A 60 -5.87 2.65 -2.85
N ALA A 61 -4.56 2.74 -3.07
CA ALA A 61 -3.95 2.62 -4.40
C ALA A 61 -4.15 1.21 -4.99
N ALA A 62 -3.94 0.15 -4.22
CA ALA A 62 -4.20 -1.23 -4.67
C ALA A 62 -5.64 -1.39 -5.15
N THR A 63 -6.59 -0.83 -4.38
CA THR A 63 -8.02 -0.86 -4.69
C THR A 63 -8.36 0.00 -5.90
N LEU A 64 -7.90 1.25 -5.96
CA LEU A 64 -8.16 2.16 -7.09
C LEU A 64 -7.66 1.59 -8.41
N LEU A 65 -6.48 0.96 -8.39
CA LEU A 65 -5.84 0.38 -9.58
C LEU A 65 -6.30 -1.04 -9.88
N GLN A 66 -7.02 -1.68 -8.95
CA GLN A 66 -7.38 -3.10 -9.02
C GLN A 66 -6.15 -4.00 -9.24
N ARG A 67 -5.08 -3.75 -8.48
CA ARG A 67 -3.78 -4.45 -8.57
C ARG A 67 -3.22 -4.73 -7.20
N ASP A 68 -2.64 -5.91 -7.02
CA ASP A 68 -1.85 -6.23 -5.83
C ASP A 68 -0.59 -5.37 -5.77
N ILE A 69 -0.28 -4.86 -4.58
CA ILE A 69 0.96 -4.14 -4.30
C ILE A 69 1.76 -4.93 -3.26
N TYR A 70 2.94 -5.36 -3.67
CA TYR A 70 3.92 -6.01 -2.80
C TYR A 70 4.91 -4.96 -2.29
N VAL A 71 5.11 -4.91 -0.98
CA VAL A 71 6.06 -4.01 -0.33
C VAL A 71 7.14 -4.83 0.36
N LEU A 72 8.38 -4.67 -0.07
CA LEU A 72 9.54 -5.24 0.62
C LEU A 72 9.89 -4.31 1.77
N SER A 73 9.57 -4.70 3.00
CA SER A 73 9.78 -3.89 4.20
C SER A 73 10.80 -4.51 5.14
N PRO A 74 11.67 -3.71 5.77
CA PRO A 74 12.57 -4.20 6.81
C PRO A 74 11.80 -4.62 8.05
N ASP A 75 12.33 -5.59 8.79
CA ASP A 75 11.90 -5.83 10.17
C ASP A 75 12.41 -4.71 11.10
N HIS A 76 12.04 -4.78 12.39
CA HIS A 76 12.45 -3.81 13.40
C HIS A 76 13.99 -3.67 13.54
N SER A 77 14.76 -4.66 13.06
CA SER A 77 16.22 -4.62 13.10
C SER A 77 16.84 -3.90 11.90
N GLY A 78 16.08 -3.66 10.83
CA GLY A 78 16.59 -3.11 9.57
C GLY A 78 17.43 -4.09 8.75
N LYS A 79 17.70 -5.30 9.25
CA LYS A 79 18.65 -6.26 8.67
C LYS A 79 17.98 -7.33 7.81
N LYS A 80 16.72 -7.66 8.09
CA LYS A 80 15.96 -8.63 7.30
C LYS A 80 14.78 -7.92 6.65
N TYR A 81 14.51 -8.25 5.41
CA TYR A 81 13.37 -7.73 4.67
C TYR A 81 12.35 -8.85 4.42
N ARG A 82 11.07 -8.48 4.44
CA ARG A 82 9.95 -9.37 4.16
C ARG A 82 8.98 -8.70 3.22
N TRP A 83 8.36 -9.50 2.37
CA TRP A 83 7.29 -9.04 1.49
C TRP A 83 5.99 -8.95 2.28
N LEU A 84 5.36 -7.79 2.21
CA LEU A 84 3.99 -7.52 2.62
C LEU A 84 3.12 -7.44 1.36
N LEU A 85 1.91 -7.97 1.42
CA LEU A 85 0.95 -7.95 0.32
C LEU A 85 -0.23 -7.07 0.68
N PHE A 86 -0.51 -6.10 -0.19
CA PHE A 86 -1.68 -5.22 -0.13
C PHE A 86 -2.57 -5.54 -1.33
N THR A 87 -3.72 -6.16 -1.07
CA THR A 87 -4.70 -6.53 -2.10
C THR A 87 -5.83 -5.49 -2.19
N PRO A 88 -6.50 -5.35 -3.34
CA PRO A 88 -7.71 -4.55 -3.46
C PRO A 88 -8.75 -4.91 -2.39
N ARG A 89 -9.31 -3.89 -1.71
CA ARG A 89 -10.28 -4.08 -0.63
C ARG A 89 -11.69 -4.38 -1.12
N PHE A 90 -12.00 -3.96 -2.35
CA PHE A 90 -13.25 -4.23 -3.04
C PHE A 90 -13.03 -4.13 -4.56
N SER A 91 -13.99 -4.65 -5.33
CA SER A 91 -13.96 -4.52 -6.78
C SER A 91 -14.40 -3.11 -7.19
N TYR A 92 -13.61 -2.46 -8.04
CA TYR A 92 -13.88 -1.11 -8.54
C TYR A 92 -13.96 -1.13 -10.08
N PRO A 93 -15.15 -1.22 -10.68
CA PRO A 93 -15.33 -1.40 -12.12
C PRO A 93 -14.84 -0.22 -12.97
N GLU A 94 -14.79 0.99 -12.40
CA GLU A 94 -14.30 2.20 -13.08
C GLU A 94 -12.76 2.24 -13.17
N ALA A 95 -12.06 1.28 -12.55
CA ALA A 95 -10.61 1.19 -12.63
C ALA A 95 -10.14 0.92 -14.06
N ASN A 96 -9.09 1.61 -14.47
CA ASN A 96 -8.43 1.33 -15.73
C ASN A 96 -7.54 0.08 -15.58
N THR A 97 -7.89 -1.02 -16.23
CA THR A 97 -7.24 -2.34 -16.04
C THR A 97 -6.23 -2.72 -17.12
N TYR A 98 -5.64 -1.78 -17.88
CA TYR A 98 -4.73 -2.12 -18.98
C TYR A 98 -3.54 -3.00 -18.53
N ASP A 99 -3.00 -2.76 -17.33
CA ASP A 99 -1.92 -3.57 -16.76
C ASP A 99 -2.38 -4.30 -15.48
N LYS A 100 -2.74 -5.58 -15.60
CA LYS A 100 -3.20 -6.40 -14.45
C LYS A 100 -2.07 -6.98 -13.59
N CYS A 101 -0.81 -6.73 -13.92
CA CYS A 101 0.31 -7.28 -13.14
C CYS A 101 0.44 -6.58 -11.78
N TYR A 102 1.01 -7.24 -10.79
CA TYR A 102 1.25 -6.65 -9.48
C TYR A 102 2.30 -5.52 -9.52
N ILE A 103 2.29 -4.67 -8.51
CA ILE A 103 3.27 -3.60 -8.29
C ILE A 103 4.22 -4.04 -7.18
N THR A 104 5.49 -3.64 -7.25
CA THR A 104 6.50 -3.92 -6.22
C THR A 104 7.17 -2.62 -5.74
N LEU A 105 7.17 -2.42 -4.43
CA LEU A 105 7.81 -1.31 -3.73
C LEU A 105 8.86 -1.82 -2.73
N CYS A 106 9.87 -1.02 -2.44
CA CYS A 106 10.81 -1.21 -1.34
C CYS A 106 10.61 -0.10 -0.33
N HIS A 107 10.37 -0.43 0.94
CA HIS A 107 10.33 0.54 2.02
C HIS A 107 11.73 0.71 2.60
N THR A 108 12.29 1.90 2.51
CA THR A 108 13.65 2.22 2.96
C THR A 108 13.61 3.39 3.94
N ASN A 109 14.58 3.43 4.87
CA ASN A 109 14.78 4.51 5.85
C ASN A 109 13.56 4.86 6.73
N GLY A 110 12.58 3.95 6.84
CA GLY A 110 11.36 4.15 7.61
C GLY A 110 10.34 5.10 6.97
N ASN A 111 10.67 5.79 5.89
CA ASN A 111 9.83 6.85 5.32
C ASN A 111 9.82 6.95 3.79
N HIS A 112 10.61 6.15 3.09
CA HIS A 112 10.75 6.23 1.65
C HIS A 112 10.26 4.95 0.97
N TYR A 113 9.62 5.10 -0.20
CA TYR A 113 9.14 3.98 -1.00
C TYR A 113 9.70 4.05 -2.41
N ASP A 114 10.64 3.15 -2.69
CA ASP A 114 11.24 3.00 -4.01
C ASP A 114 10.47 1.99 -4.85
N ARG A 115 10.41 2.21 -6.15
CA ARG A 115 9.92 1.19 -7.08
C ARG A 115 10.95 0.07 -7.20
N ILE A 116 10.52 -1.17 -7.05
CA ILE A 116 11.26 -2.34 -7.52
C ILE A 116 10.70 -2.71 -8.89
N ALA A 117 11.57 -2.88 -9.88
CA ALA A 117 11.19 -3.27 -11.23
C ALA A 117 12.25 -4.18 -11.84
N SER A 118 11.86 -4.98 -12.84
CA SER A 118 12.84 -5.75 -13.60
C SER A 118 13.79 -4.84 -14.37
N LYS A 119 15.04 -5.28 -14.53
CA LYS A 119 16.01 -4.64 -15.43
C LYS A 119 15.57 -4.73 -16.91
N THR A 120 14.75 -5.71 -17.25
CA THR A 120 14.22 -5.91 -18.60
C THR A 120 12.70 -5.70 -18.61
N GLY A 121 12.27 -4.51 -19.04
CA GLY A 121 10.87 -4.13 -19.17
C GLY A 121 10.38 -3.07 -18.18
N SER A 122 9.27 -2.43 -18.50
CA SER A 122 8.67 -1.34 -17.71
C SER A 122 7.58 -1.81 -16.75
N CYS A 123 7.17 -3.09 -16.75
CA CYS A 123 6.14 -3.66 -15.86
C CYS A 123 6.53 -5.06 -15.34
N ASN A 124 5.76 -5.57 -14.39
CA ASN A 124 5.87 -6.94 -13.87
C ASN A 124 5.03 -7.95 -14.69
N CYS A 125 4.59 -7.59 -15.89
CA CYS A 125 3.78 -8.45 -16.74
C CYS A 125 4.53 -9.74 -17.09
N GLY A 126 3.87 -10.89 -16.94
CA GLY A 126 4.46 -12.21 -17.20
C GLY A 126 5.54 -12.65 -16.21
N ARG A 127 5.65 -12.01 -15.04
CA ARG A 127 6.59 -12.39 -13.99
C ARG A 127 5.88 -13.04 -12.81
N GLU A 128 6.60 -13.92 -12.11
CA GLU A 128 6.11 -14.55 -10.88
C GLU A 128 6.09 -13.56 -9.72
N ALA A 129 4.98 -13.57 -8.98
CA ALA A 129 4.81 -12.72 -7.81
C ALA A 129 5.81 -13.06 -6.70
N PRO A 130 6.20 -12.08 -5.87
CA PRO A 130 7.09 -12.34 -4.74
C PRO A 130 6.53 -13.38 -3.77
N VAL A 131 7.41 -14.26 -3.27
CA VAL A 131 7.05 -15.24 -2.24
C VAL A 131 6.94 -14.55 -0.89
N LEU A 132 5.78 -14.67 -0.24
CA LEU A 132 5.55 -14.15 1.10
C LEU A 132 6.22 -15.06 2.14
N SER A 133 7.12 -14.51 2.95
CA SER A 133 7.89 -15.25 3.97
C SER A 133 7.33 -15.08 5.40
N GLY A 134 6.02 -14.84 5.51
CA GLY A 134 5.31 -14.66 6.78
C GLY A 134 5.00 -15.97 7.50
N ILE A 135 4.67 -15.88 8.80
CA ILE A 135 4.19 -17.01 9.59
C ILE A 135 2.77 -17.37 9.11
N GLN A 136 2.54 -18.62 8.68
CA GLN A 136 1.21 -19.14 8.31
C GLN A 136 0.49 -19.75 9.53
N THR A 137 0.68 -19.19 10.72
CA THR A 137 0.01 -19.68 11.93
C THR A 137 -1.30 -18.95 12.08
N GLU A 138 -2.37 -19.68 12.39
CA GLU A 138 -3.56 -19.06 12.96
C GLU A 138 -3.16 -18.42 14.29
N VAL A 139 -3.42 -17.12 14.43
CA VAL A 139 -3.27 -16.38 15.68
C VAL A 139 -4.68 -16.14 16.17
N ASP A 140 -5.07 -16.87 17.22
CA ASP A 140 -6.31 -16.59 17.94
C ASP A 140 -6.10 -15.36 18.83
N LEU A 141 -6.70 -14.24 18.44
CA LEU A 141 -6.64 -12.98 19.17
C LEU A 141 -7.74 -12.86 20.24
N THR A 142 -8.49 -13.92 20.51
CA THR A 142 -9.62 -13.92 21.45
C THR A 142 -9.28 -14.38 22.86
N GLU A 143 -8.07 -14.91 23.10
CA GLU A 143 -7.66 -15.30 24.45
C GLU A 143 -7.39 -14.06 25.31
N HIS A 144 -8.38 -13.69 26.13
CA HIS A 144 -8.20 -12.82 27.28
C HIS A 144 -7.13 -13.41 28.20
N ILE A 145 -6.02 -12.69 28.37
CA ILE A 145 -5.07 -12.97 29.47
C ILE A 145 -5.82 -12.64 30.76
N PRO A 146 -6.07 -13.61 31.67
CA PRO A 146 -6.68 -13.28 32.96
C PRO A 146 -5.71 -12.39 33.74
N GLU A 147 -6.23 -11.28 34.28
CA GLU A 147 -5.49 -10.43 35.22
C GLU A 147 -5.00 -11.30 36.37
N VAL A 148 -3.68 -11.33 36.56
CA VAL A 148 -3.05 -11.98 37.70
C VAL A 148 -3.33 -11.09 38.92
N VAL A 149 -4.21 -11.57 39.81
CA VAL A 149 -4.54 -10.96 41.11
C VAL A 149 -3.36 -11.08 42.07
#